data_AF-A0A6J6T902-F1
#
_entry.id   AF-A0A6J6T902-F1
#
_cell.length_a   1.000
_cell.length_b   1.000
_cell.length_c   1.000
_cell.angle_alpha   90.00
_cell.angle_beta   90.00
_cell.angle_gamma   90.00
#
_symmetry.space_group_name_H-M   'P 1'
#
loop_
_entity.id
_entity.type
_entity.pdbx_description
1 polymer ?
#
loop_
_entity_poly.entity_id
_entity_poly.type
_entity_poly.pdbx_seq_one_letter_code
_entity_poly.pdbx_strand_id
1 'polypeptide(L)'
;MAFLEVDSSYWQIVWRLMLLAVGMGLTMAPSTDSVMGSLPLGKAGVGSAVNDTTRQVGGALGVAIIGSVLASVYGSKVSDFLTSQGAPTQAIDAAKGSLGGANLVAAQAPSAEAAAGLLRVANSAFVDALHWSVLVAAVPVAIGAVCVYLFLPATARSEDLLEQGAEFEAEHQN
;
A
#
# COMPACT_ATOMS: atom_id res chain seq x y z
N MET A 1 3.17 -8.20 -8.13
CA MET A 1 2.36 -7.50 -9.14
C MET A 1 3.12 -7.25 -10.43
N ALA A 2 4.46 -7.13 -10.43
CA ALA A 2 5.36 -6.80 -11.57
C ALA A 2 5.24 -7.61 -12.89
N PHE A 3 4.29 -8.54 -13.02
CA PHE A 3 4.06 -9.36 -14.22
C PHE A 3 2.56 -9.56 -14.50
N LEU A 4 1.69 -8.62 -14.09
CA LEU A 4 0.26 -8.67 -14.40
C LEU A 4 -0.02 -7.93 -15.70
N GLU A 5 -0.13 -8.66 -16.80
CA GLU A 5 -0.66 -8.12 -18.05
C GLU A 5 -2.19 -8.07 -18.02
N VAL A 6 -2.80 -7.29 -18.91
CA VAL A 6 -4.27 -7.11 -19.02
C VAL A 6 -5.00 -8.46 -19.15
N ASP A 7 -4.35 -9.48 -19.72
CA ASP A 7 -4.90 -10.82 -19.93
C ASP A 7 -4.58 -11.82 -18.80
N SER A 8 -4.07 -11.34 -17.65
CA SER A 8 -3.67 -12.23 -16.55
C SER A 8 -4.86 -12.98 -15.96
N SER A 9 -4.70 -14.30 -15.80
CA SER A 9 -5.71 -15.15 -15.15
C SER A 9 -6.07 -14.64 -13.75
N TYR A 10 -7.36 -14.58 -13.45
CA TYR A 10 -7.91 -14.17 -12.15
C TYR A 10 -7.24 -14.88 -10.97
N TRP A 11 -6.89 -16.16 -11.15
CA TRP A 11 -6.19 -16.95 -10.13
C TRP A 11 -4.86 -16.32 -9.70
N GLN A 12 -4.14 -15.67 -10.62
CA GLN A 12 -2.88 -15.01 -10.30
C GLN A 12 -3.05 -13.83 -9.36
N ILE A 13 -4.18 -13.11 -9.48
CA ILE A 13 -4.50 -11.99 -8.59
C ILE A 13 -4.82 -12.54 -7.20
N VAL A 14 -5.65 -13.59 -7.14
CA VAL A 14 -6.09 -14.21 -5.87
C VAL A 14 -4.91 -14.66 -5.02
N TRP A 15 -3.99 -15.48 -5.54
CA TRP A 15 -2.89 -15.97 -4.69
C TRP A 15 -1.95 -14.85 -4.25
N ARG A 16 -1.74 -13.82 -5.07
CA ARG A 16 -0.89 -12.66 -4.72
C ARG A 16 -1.51 -11.83 -3.60
N LEU A 17 -2.83 -11.64 -3.64
CA LEU A 17 -3.57 -10.99 -2.55
C LEU A 17 -3.55 -11.83 -1.27
N MET A 18 -3.65 -13.16 -1.39
CA MET A 18 -3.52 -14.06 -0.25
C MET A 18 -2.14 -13.95 0.40
N LEU A 19 -1.05 -13.95 -0.38
CA LEU A 19 0.30 -13.74 0.17
C LEU A 19 0.47 -12.37 0.83
N LEU A 20 -0.09 -11.31 0.23
CA LEU A 20 -0.08 -9.98 0.83
C LEU A 20 -0.79 -10.00 2.19
N ALA A 21 -1.98 -10.58 2.27
CA ALA A 21 -2.75 -10.68 3.50
C ALA A 21 -2.04 -11.49 4.58
N VAL A 22 -1.43 -12.62 4.20
CA VAL A 22 -0.63 -13.46 5.12
C VAL A 22 0.59 -12.68 5.62
N GLY A 23 1.34 -12.02 4.73
CA GLY A 23 2.50 -11.21 5.11
C GLY A 23 2.13 -10.06 6.05
N MET A 24 1.01 -9.38 5.78
CA MET A 24 0.49 -8.34 6.66
C MET A 24 0.12 -8.89 8.04
N GLY A 25 -0.57 -10.03 8.09
CA GLY A 25 -0.95 -10.68 9.36
C GLY A 25 0.24 -11.11 10.20
N LEU A 26 1.25 -11.71 9.56
CA LEU A 26 2.49 -12.14 10.21
C LEU A 26 3.37 -10.99 10.68
N THR A 27 3.17 -9.77 10.16
CA THR A 27 3.98 -8.60 10.54
C THR A 27 3.27 -7.74 11.59
N MET A 28 1.98 -7.43 11.39
CA MET A 28 1.29 -6.42 12.20
C MET A 28 1.21 -6.76 13.70
N ALA A 29 0.84 -8.00 14.03
CA ALA A 29 0.70 -8.42 15.42
C ALA A 29 2.04 -8.42 16.18
N PRO A 30 3.08 -9.15 15.74
CA PRO A 30 4.36 -9.16 16.46
C PRO A 30 5.07 -7.81 16.47
N SER A 31 4.90 -6.97 15.42
CA SER A 31 5.43 -5.60 15.46
C SER A 31 4.80 -4.76 16.57
N THR A 32 3.48 -4.86 16.74
CA THR A 32 2.76 -4.12 17.79
C THR A 32 3.15 -4.65 19.17
N ASP A 33 3.20 -5.97 19.35
CA ASP A 33 3.63 -6.60 20.60
C ASP A 33 5.07 -6.24 20.96
N SER A 34 5.97 -6.17 19.98
CA SER A 34 7.36 -5.76 20.20
C SER A 34 7.48 -4.31 20.65
N VAL A 35 6.71 -3.39 20.05
CA VAL A 35 6.70 -1.98 20.45
C VAL A 35 6.13 -1.84 21.86
N MET A 36 4.97 -2.43 22.11
CA MET A 36 4.27 -2.32 23.39
C MET A 36 4.98 -3.06 24.52
N GLY A 37 5.60 -4.20 24.23
CA GLY A 37 6.36 -5.00 25.19
C GLY A 37 7.64 -4.33 25.67
N SER A 38 8.17 -3.35 24.94
CA SER A 38 9.38 -2.59 25.32
C SER A 38 9.13 -1.48 26.34
N LEU A 39 7.87 -1.21 26.69
CA LEU A 39 7.48 -0.08 27.54
C LEU A 39 7.12 -0.51 28.97
N PRO A 40 7.51 0.27 30.00
CA PRO A 40 7.02 0.04 31.38
C PRO A 40 5.50 0.13 31.44
N LEU A 41 4.85 -0.70 32.28
CA LEU A 41 3.39 -0.80 32.40
C LEU A 41 2.70 0.57 32.60
N GLY A 42 3.28 1.46 33.40
CA GLY A 42 2.75 2.81 33.64
C GLY A 42 2.78 3.75 32.43
N LYS A 43 3.47 3.38 31.34
CA LYS A 43 3.59 4.16 30.09
C LYS A 43 2.92 3.49 28.89
N ALA A 44 2.32 2.31 29.06
CA ALA A 44 1.68 1.57 27.98
C ALA A 44 0.59 2.39 27.28
N GLY A 45 -0.21 3.17 28.02
CA GLY A 45 -1.25 4.02 27.42
C GLY A 45 -0.69 5.09 26.47
N VAL A 46 0.42 5.73 26.84
CA VAL A 46 1.12 6.70 25.98
C VAL A 46 1.77 6.01 24.79
N GLY A 47 2.37 4.84 25.01
CA GLY A 47 2.96 4.00 23.97
C GLY A 47 1.97 3.60 22.89
N SER A 48 0.80 3.11 23.29
CA SER A 48 -0.27 2.72 22.36
C SER A 48 -0.74 3.90 21.53
N ALA A 49 -0.98 5.05 22.18
CA ALA A 49 -1.42 6.26 21.49
C ALA A 49 -0.41 6.74 20.44
N VAL A 50 0.89 6.69 20.75
CA VAL A 50 1.96 7.00 19.79
C VAL A 50 1.99 5.99 18.65
N ASN A 51 1.93 4.68 18.95
CA ASN A 51 1.92 3.62 17.94
C ASN A 51 0.74 3.77 16.96
N ASP A 52 -0.46 4.04 17.47
CA ASP A 52 -1.64 4.24 16.64
C ASP A 52 -1.52 5.51 15.78
N THR A 53 -1.01 6.60 16.35
CA THR A 53 -0.78 7.84 15.59
C THR A 53 0.22 7.60 14.46
N THR A 54 1.33 6.90 14.74
CA THR A 54 2.33 6.54 13.73
C THR A 54 1.71 5.69 12.61
N ARG A 55 0.85 4.72 12.96
CA ARG A 55 0.15 3.89 11.96
C ARG A 55 -0.82 4.71 11.12
N GLN A 56 -1.59 5.61 11.72
CA GLN A 56 -2.53 6.48 11.00
C GLN A 56 -1.80 7.43 10.04
N VAL A 57 -0.73 8.08 10.52
CA VAL A 57 0.10 8.97 9.70
C VAL A 57 0.79 8.19 8.58
N GLY A 58 1.39 7.04 8.89
CA GLY A 58 2.01 6.18 7.90
C GLY A 58 1.02 5.67 6.85
N GLY A 59 -0.19 5.29 7.26
CA GLY A 59 -1.27 4.90 6.37
C GLY A 59 -1.70 6.03 5.44
N ALA A 60 -1.93 7.23 5.97
CA ALA A 60 -2.31 8.40 5.18
C ALA A 60 -1.22 8.79 4.17
N LEU A 61 0.05 8.81 4.59
CA LEU A 61 1.19 9.08 3.71
C LEU A 61 1.32 8.00 2.62
N GLY A 62 1.17 6.73 2.98
CA GLY A 62 1.21 5.62 2.02
C GLY A 62 0.14 5.77 0.94
N VAL A 63 -1.11 6.02 1.35
CA VAL A 63 -2.22 6.26 0.41
C VAL A 63 -1.94 7.48 -0.49
N ALA A 64 -1.44 8.58 0.08
CA ALA A 64 -1.14 9.80 -0.67
C ALA A 64 -0.04 9.58 -1.72
N ILE A 65 1.06 8.92 -1.35
CA ILE A 65 2.18 8.61 -2.26
C ILE A 65 1.72 7.69 -3.38
N ILE A 66 1.07 6.57 -3.03
CA ILE A 66 0.58 5.58 -4.00
C ILE A 66 -0.40 6.21 -4.98
N GLY A 67 -1.36 7.00 -4.46
CA GLY A 67 -2.35 7.70 -5.27
C GLY A 67 -1.72 8.76 -6.19
N SER A 68 -0.70 9.47 -5.71
CA SER A 68 0.03 10.46 -6.52
C SER A 68 0.77 9.79 -7.67
N VAL A 69 1.50 8.70 -7.42
CA VAL A 69 2.17 7.92 -8.47
C VAL A 69 1.16 7.39 -9.48
N LEU A 70 0.06 6.82 -9.00
CA LEU A 70 -0.99 6.29 -9.87
C LEU A 70 -1.54 7.39 -10.79
N ALA A 71 -1.92 8.54 -10.22
CA ALA A 71 -2.50 9.66 -10.95
C ALA A 71 -1.50 10.28 -11.95
N SER A 72 -0.23 10.42 -11.57
CA SER A 72 0.81 10.98 -12.45
C SER A 72 1.12 10.07 -13.64
N VAL A 73 1.28 8.76 -13.41
CA VAL A 73 1.61 7.80 -14.48
C VAL A 73 0.42 7.58 -15.41
N TYR A 74 -0.78 7.39 -14.86
CA TYR A 74 -2.00 7.24 -15.65
C TYR A 74 -2.31 8.52 -16.44
N GLY A 75 -2.34 9.66 -15.74
CA GLY A 75 -2.75 10.94 -16.31
C GLY A 75 -1.82 11.43 -17.42
N SER A 76 -0.50 11.23 -17.28
CA SER A 76 0.47 11.60 -18.32
C SER A 76 0.23 10.82 -19.61
N LYS A 77 0.16 9.49 -19.55
CA LYS A 77 -0.06 8.65 -20.75
C LYS A 77 -1.38 8.93 -21.47
N VAL A 78 -2.47 9.12 -20.73
CA VAL A 78 -3.77 9.44 -21.31
C VAL A 78 -3.77 10.84 -21.92
N SER A 79 -3.14 11.82 -21.24
CA SER A 79 -3.00 13.18 -21.74
C SER A 79 -2.18 13.22 -23.02
N ASP A 80 -1.04 12.51 -23.08
CA ASP A 80 -0.17 12.45 -24.24
C ASP A 80 -0.90 11.86 -25.46
N PHE A 81 -1.62 10.76 -25.26
CA PHE A 81 -2.42 10.14 -26.31
C PHE A 81 -3.49 11.09 -26.84
N LEU A 82 -4.32 11.68 -25.98
CA LEU A 82 -5.39 12.58 -26.42
C LEU A 82 -4.87 13.87 -27.05
N THR A 83 -3.76 14.40 -26.55
CA THR A 83 -3.08 15.56 -27.15
C THR A 83 -2.60 15.23 -28.57
N SER A 84 -2.02 14.04 -28.78
CA SER A 84 -1.58 13.59 -30.11
C SER A 84 -2.74 13.43 -31.11
N GLN A 85 -3.95 13.20 -30.62
CA GLN A 85 -5.18 13.11 -31.41
C GLN A 85 -5.88 14.46 -31.61
N GLY A 86 -5.29 15.56 -31.11
CA GLY A 86 -5.89 16.90 -31.18
C GLY A 86 -7.20 17.04 -30.37
N ALA A 87 -7.35 16.25 -29.31
CA ALA A 87 -8.55 16.28 -28.48
C ALA A 87 -8.68 17.62 -27.73
N PRO A 88 -9.91 18.11 -27.48
CA PRO A 88 -10.14 19.29 -26.67
C PRO A 88 -9.62 19.14 -25.25
N THR A 89 -9.11 20.22 -24.64
CA THR A 89 -8.59 20.23 -23.26
C THR A 89 -9.59 19.66 -22.24
N GLN A 90 -10.87 19.94 -22.42
CA GLN A 90 -11.92 19.41 -21.53
C GLN A 90 -12.02 17.89 -21.56
N ALA A 91 -11.83 17.27 -22.73
CA ALA A 91 -11.80 15.80 -22.87
C ALA A 91 -10.54 15.22 -22.23
N ILE A 92 -9.39 15.89 -22.40
CA ILE A 92 -8.12 15.51 -21.76
C ILE A 92 -8.26 15.54 -20.23
N ASP A 93 -8.78 16.62 -19.67
CA ASP A 93 -8.95 16.79 -18.23
C ASP A 93 -9.90 15.76 -17.63
N ALA A 94 -11.00 15.44 -18.33
CA ALA A 94 -11.93 14.41 -17.90
C ALA A 94 -11.31 13.00 -17.95
N ALA A 95 -10.62 12.66 -19.05
CA ALA A 95 -10.07 11.32 -19.26
C ALA A 95 -8.86 11.02 -18.37
N LYS A 96 -7.97 12.01 -18.15
CA LYS A 96 -6.74 11.83 -17.36
C LYS A 96 -7.02 11.65 -15.87
N GLY A 97 -8.21 12.04 -15.39
CA GLY A 97 -8.58 11.96 -13.98
C GLY A 97 -8.94 10.55 -13.51
N SER A 98 -9.46 9.69 -14.40
CA SER A 98 -9.83 8.31 -14.05
C SER A 98 -10.20 7.46 -15.28
N LEU A 99 -10.20 6.14 -15.12
CA LEU A 99 -10.76 5.20 -16.10
C LEU A 99 -12.25 5.47 -16.40
N GLY A 100 -13.02 5.89 -15.39
CA GLY A 100 -14.41 6.28 -15.56
C GLY A 100 -14.55 7.50 -16.48
N GLY A 101 -13.71 8.51 -16.27
CA GLY A 101 -13.63 9.68 -17.14
C GLY A 101 -13.21 9.33 -18.57
N ALA A 102 -12.25 8.43 -18.74
CA ALA A 102 -11.85 7.95 -20.06
C ALA A 102 -12.97 7.21 -20.79
N ASN A 103 -13.78 6.40 -20.07
CA ASN A 103 -14.97 5.76 -20.64
C ASN A 103 -16.02 6.79 -21.10
N LEU A 104 -16.26 7.84 -20.32
CA LEU A 104 -17.21 8.89 -20.69
C LEU A 104 -16.75 9.66 -21.93
N VAL A 105 -15.45 9.95 -22.03
CA VAL A 105 -14.87 10.60 -23.22
C VAL A 105 -14.90 9.66 -24.43
N ALA A 106 -14.60 8.37 -24.24
CA ALA A 106 -14.67 7.37 -25.30
C ALA A 106 -16.09 7.22 -25.87
N ALA A 107 -17.13 7.33 -25.02
CA ALA A 107 -18.53 7.28 -25.45
C ALA A 107 -18.94 8.45 -26.36
N GLN A 108 -18.17 9.55 -26.34
CA GLN A 108 -18.39 10.74 -27.17
C GLN A 108 -17.39 10.84 -28.32
N ALA A 109 -16.57 9.80 -28.54
CA ALA A 109 -15.54 9.82 -29.57
C ALA A 109 -16.15 9.87 -30.98
N PRO A 110 -15.48 10.52 -31.94
CA PRO A 110 -15.99 10.69 -33.31
C PRO A 110 -16.04 9.39 -34.11
N SER A 111 -15.34 8.34 -33.68
CA SER A 111 -15.36 7.03 -34.31
C SER A 111 -15.19 5.90 -33.28
N ALA A 112 -15.68 4.71 -33.64
CA ALA A 112 -15.49 3.51 -32.82
C ALA A 112 -14.01 3.15 -32.63
N GLU A 113 -13.17 3.46 -33.62
CA GLU A 113 -11.72 3.24 -33.57
C GLU A 113 -11.05 4.20 -32.58
N ALA A 114 -11.45 5.46 -32.55
CA ALA A 114 -10.97 6.44 -31.58
C ALA A 114 -11.37 6.06 -30.14
N ALA A 115 -12.62 5.62 -29.95
CA ALA A 115 -13.09 5.10 -28.66
C ALA A 115 -12.26 3.90 -28.21
N ALA A 116 -12.09 2.89 -29.08
CA ALA A 116 -11.31 1.70 -28.77
C ALA A 116 -9.83 2.01 -28.48
N GLY A 117 -9.24 2.96 -29.21
CA GLY A 117 -7.88 3.45 -28.98
C GLY A 117 -7.71 4.08 -27.60
N LEU A 118 -8.62 4.99 -27.22
CA LEU A 118 -8.61 5.62 -25.91
C LEU A 118 -8.76 4.61 -24.78
N LEU A 119 -9.71 3.68 -24.89
CA LEU A 119 -9.92 2.66 -23.87
C LEU A 119 -8.72 1.74 -23.74
N ARG A 120 -8.06 1.36 -24.85
CA ARG A 120 -6.86 0.54 -24.82
C ARG A 120 -5.73 1.25 -24.07
N VAL A 121 -5.47 2.52 -24.39
CA VAL A 121 -4.44 3.33 -23.73
C VAL A 121 -4.77 3.56 -22.27
N ALA A 122 -6.02 3.86 -21.94
CA ALA A 122 -6.44 4.09 -20.56
C ALA A 122 -6.26 2.82 -19.71
N ASN A 123 -6.66 1.64 -20.22
CA ASN A 123 -6.46 0.37 -19.53
C ASN A 123 -4.97 0.03 -19.36
N SER A 124 -4.15 0.16 -20.41
CA SER A 124 -2.72 -0.10 -20.29
C SER A 124 -2.03 0.88 -19.34
N ALA A 125 -2.36 2.18 -19.43
CA ALA A 125 -1.81 3.20 -18.56
C ALA A 125 -2.19 2.97 -17.10
N PHE A 126 -3.39 2.49 -16.82
CA PHE A 126 -3.83 2.15 -15.47
C PHE A 126 -3.05 0.97 -14.89
N VAL A 127 -2.86 -0.08 -15.68
CA VAL A 127 -2.05 -1.25 -15.27
C VAL A 127 -0.58 -0.84 -15.05
N ASP A 128 -0.01 -0.02 -15.92
CA ASP A 128 1.35 0.50 -15.76
C ASP A 128 1.48 1.36 -14.49
N ALA A 129 0.48 2.20 -14.23
CA ALA A 129 0.44 3.03 -13.04
C ALA A 129 0.37 2.16 -11.77
N LEU A 130 -0.45 1.11 -11.75
CA LEU A 130 -0.52 0.15 -10.65
C LEU A 130 0.83 -0.54 -10.41
N HIS A 131 1.56 -0.91 -11.47
CA HIS A 131 2.89 -1.48 -11.35
C HIS A 131 3.87 -0.53 -10.66
N TRP A 132 3.94 0.72 -11.11
CA TRP A 132 4.80 1.73 -10.49
C TRP A 132 4.42 2.02 -9.05
N SER A 133 3.12 2.12 -8.75
CA SER A 133 2.62 2.28 -7.39
C SER A 133 3.07 1.15 -6.46
N VAL A 134 3.03 -0.11 -6.92
CA VAL A 134 3.49 -1.25 -6.11
C VAL A 134 5.01 -1.23 -5.92
N LEU A 135 5.78 -0.87 -6.94
CA LEU A 135 7.24 -0.75 -6.81
C LEU A 135 7.63 0.34 -5.80
N VAL A 136 6.96 1.49 -5.85
CA VAL A 136 7.17 2.59 -4.88
C VAL A 136 6.79 2.13 -3.47
N ALA A 137 5.70 1.38 -3.30
CA ALA A 137 5.30 0.83 -2.01
C ALA A 137 6.28 -0.23 -1.48
N ALA A 138 6.97 -0.96 -2.35
CA ALA A 138 7.93 -1.99 -1.96
C ALA A 138 9.21 -1.39 -1.31
N VAL A 139 9.60 -0.18 -1.67
CA VAL A 139 10.80 0.49 -1.13
C VAL A 139 10.76 0.66 0.39
N PRO A 140 9.75 1.32 1.00
CA PRO A 140 9.69 1.48 2.45
C PRO A 140 9.53 0.14 3.19
N VAL A 141 8.85 -0.85 2.58
CA VAL A 141 8.74 -2.21 3.14
C VAL A 141 10.11 -2.88 3.19
N ALA A 142 10.90 -2.81 2.11
CA ALA A 142 12.24 -3.36 2.06
C ALA A 142 13.18 -2.68 3.08
N ILE A 143 13.11 -1.36 3.20
CA ILE A 143 13.86 -0.60 4.21
C ILE A 143 13.47 -1.07 5.61
N GLY A 144 12.17 -1.19 5.90
CA GLY A 144 11.68 -1.69 7.18
C GLY A 144 12.17 -3.10 7.50
N ALA A 145 12.13 -4.01 6.51
CA ALA A 145 12.63 -5.37 6.67
C ALA A 145 14.14 -5.42 6.97
N VAL A 146 14.94 -4.60 6.28
CA VAL A 146 16.38 -4.48 6.55
C VAL A 146 16.63 -3.92 7.95
N CYS A 147 15.90 -2.88 8.37
CA CYS A 147 16.01 -2.33 9.71
C CYS A 147 15.66 -3.36 10.79
N VAL A 148 14.56 -4.10 10.62
CA VAL A 148 14.18 -5.16 11.57
C VAL A 148 15.27 -6.24 11.62
N TYR A 149 15.78 -6.67 10.46
CA TYR A 149 16.83 -7.68 10.39
C TYR A 149 18.13 -7.26 11.09
N LEU A 150 18.51 -5.97 10.99
CA LEU A 150 19.75 -5.45 11.57
C LEU A 150 19.62 -5.04 13.05
N PHE A 151 18.46 -4.55 13.48
CA PHE A 151 18.31 -3.87 14.77
C PHE A 151 17.41 -4.57 15.77
N LEU A 152 16.68 -5.63 15.40
CA LEU A 152 15.83 -6.36 16.34
C LEU A 152 16.62 -7.54 16.95
N PRO A 153 17.16 -7.43 18.18
CA PRO A 153 17.82 -8.56 18.84
C PRO A 153 16.81 -9.66 19.13
N ALA A 154 17.12 -10.87 18.68
CA ALA A 154 16.30 -12.06 18.90
C ALA A 154 16.45 -12.57 20.34
N THR A 155 15.94 -11.84 21.34
CA THR A 155 15.92 -12.30 22.73
C THR A 155 14.50 -12.16 23.27
N ALA A 156 13.76 -13.26 23.24
CA ALA A 156 12.42 -13.35 23.82
C ALA A 156 12.52 -13.40 25.34
N ARG A 157 11.91 -12.42 26.02
CA ARG A 157 11.08 -12.49 27.25
C ARG A 157 11.15 -13.81 28.05
N SER A 158 12.32 -14.29 28.41
CA SER A 158 12.48 -15.41 29.35
C SER A 158 12.84 -14.91 30.74
N GLU A 159 13.47 -13.75 30.86
CA GLU A 159 13.84 -13.18 32.17
C GLU A 159 12.66 -12.40 32.81
N ASP A 160 11.96 -11.54 32.07
CA ASP A 160 10.86 -10.72 32.62
C ASP A 160 9.63 -11.53 33.11
N LEU A 161 9.33 -12.68 32.48
CA LEU A 161 8.24 -13.55 32.92
C LEU A 161 8.58 -14.33 34.19
N LEU A 162 9.87 -14.59 34.42
CA LEU A 162 10.34 -15.25 35.62
C LEU A 162 10.40 -14.27 36.80
N GLU A 163 10.80 -13.02 36.56
CA GLU A 163 10.75 -11.96 37.59
C GLU A 163 9.32 -11.59 37.98
N GLN A 164 8.41 -11.40 37.03
CA GLN A 164 7.00 -11.08 37.33
C GLN A 164 6.26 -12.24 38.03
N GLY A 165 6.59 -13.49 37.67
CA GLY A 165 6.06 -14.66 38.39
C GLY A 165 6.55 -14.72 39.84
N ALA A 166 7.83 -14.41 40.06
CA ALA A 166 8.42 -14.41 41.40
C ALA A 166 7.88 -13.28 42.30
N GLU A 167 7.63 -12.08 41.75
CA GLU A 167 7.04 -10.96 42.51
C GLU A 167 5.58 -11.25 42.90
N PHE A 168 4.79 -11.86 42.00
CA PHE A 168 3.41 -12.23 42.27
C PHE A 168 3.28 -13.33 43.33
N GLU A 169 4.18 -14.33 43.31
CA GLU A 169 4.25 -15.37 44.35
C GLU A 169 4.66 -14.80 45.73
N ALA A 170 5.57 -13.83 45.75
CA ALA A 170 6.02 -13.18 46.97
C ALA A 170 4.92 -12.30 47.62
N GLU A 171 4.06 -11.67 46.82
CA GLU A 171 2.96 -10.82 47.32
C GLU A 171 1.78 -11.64 47.89
N HIS A 172 1.61 -12.90 47.48
CA HIS A 172 0.52 -13.77 47.94
C HIS A 172 0.90 -14.74 49.07
N GLN A 173 2.17 -14.75 49.50
CA GLN A 173 2.66 -15.57 50.62
C GLN A 173 2.69 -14.85 51.98
N ASN A 174 2.29 -13.58 52.05
CA ASN A 174 2.26 -12.75 53.27
C ASN A 174 0.83 -12.32 53.61
#